data_AF-A0AAU8SRC1-F1
#
_entry.id   AF-A0AAU8SRC1-F1
#
_cell.length_a   1.000
_cell.length_b   1.000
_cell.length_c   1.000
_cell.angle_alpha   90.00
_cell.angle_beta   90.00
_cell.angle_gamma   90.00
#
_symmetry.space_group_name_H-M   'P 1'
#
loop_
_entity.id
_entity.type
_entity.pdbx_description
1 polymer ?
#
loop_
_entity_poly.entity_id
_entity_poly.type
_entity_poly.pdbx_seq_one_letter_code
_entity_poly.pdbx_strand_id
1 'polypeptide(L)'
;MTESAPVFPHYSIEVDFPDLDAHRIGNAGVDYVHRFDSGVSGPHVMINALTHGNEVCGAIVVDALLSRVNARRARRSVEALGRTRSCARDPAVRRRG
;
A
#
# COMPACT_ATOMS: atom_id res chain seq x y z
N MET A 1 21.15 11.05 -33.05
CA MET A 1 22.07 10.54 -32.01
C MET A 1 21.21 10.07 -30.85
N THR A 2 20.76 8.80 -30.91
CA THR A 2 19.99 8.16 -29.84
C THR A 2 20.98 7.44 -28.95
N GLU A 3 21.30 8.06 -27.82
CA GLU A 3 22.07 7.42 -26.76
C GLU A 3 21.14 6.47 -25.99
N SER A 4 21.52 5.20 -25.90
CA SER A 4 20.77 4.18 -25.17
C SER A 4 20.82 4.50 -23.68
N ALA A 5 19.66 4.46 -23.00
CA ALA A 5 19.59 4.69 -21.56
C ALA A 5 20.50 3.68 -20.80
N PRO A 6 21.15 4.11 -19.72
CA PRO A 6 21.99 3.22 -18.91
C PRO A 6 21.15 2.08 -18.33
N VAL A 7 21.67 0.86 -18.42
CA VAL A 7 21.07 -0.33 -17.82
C VAL A 7 21.53 -0.42 -16.37
N PHE A 8 20.60 -0.22 -15.44
CA PHE A 8 20.85 -0.42 -14.01
C PHE A 8 20.51 -1.85 -13.60
N PRO A 9 21.29 -2.47 -12.69
CA PRO A 9 20.95 -3.78 -12.16
C PRO A 9 19.61 -3.73 -11.42
N HIS A 10 18.75 -4.72 -11.69
CA HIS A 10 17.48 -4.87 -11.00
C HIS A 10 17.73 -5.59 -9.66
N TYR A 11 17.57 -4.87 -8.55
CA TYR A 11 17.68 -5.47 -7.23
C TYR A 11 16.42 -6.29 -6.93
N SER A 12 16.62 -7.55 -6.53
CA SER A 12 15.51 -8.42 -6.16
C SER A 12 14.94 -7.97 -4.82
N ILE A 13 13.61 -8.04 -4.71
CA ILE A 13 12.90 -7.86 -3.46
C ILE A 13 12.97 -9.19 -2.71
N GLU A 14 13.50 -9.18 -1.49
CA GLU A 14 13.71 -10.37 -0.67
C GLU A 14 12.60 -10.62 0.36
N VAL A 15 11.54 -9.79 0.32
CA VAL A 15 10.42 -9.83 1.27
C VAL A 15 9.12 -9.92 0.50
N ASP A 16 8.24 -10.84 0.92
CA ASP A 16 6.94 -11.01 0.28
C ASP A 16 6.03 -9.80 0.49
N PHE A 17 5.20 -9.54 -0.52
CA PHE A 17 4.13 -8.56 -0.39
C PHE A 17 2.96 -9.14 0.41
N PRO A 18 2.33 -8.36 1.29
CA PRO A 18 1.07 -8.75 1.89
C PRO A 18 -0.04 -8.77 0.82
N ASP A 19 -1.07 -9.57 1.07
CA ASP A 19 -2.27 -9.54 0.24
C ASP A 19 -3.12 -8.31 0.58
N LEU A 20 -3.07 -7.30 -0.29
CA LEU A 20 -3.83 -6.07 -0.10
C LEU A 20 -5.27 -6.16 -0.61
N ASP A 21 -5.68 -7.22 -1.30
CA ASP A 21 -7.05 -7.33 -1.82
C ASP A 21 -8.09 -7.41 -0.68
N ALA A 22 -7.67 -7.89 0.50
CA ALA A 22 -8.46 -7.82 1.72
C ALA A 22 -8.88 -6.39 2.08
N HIS A 23 -8.12 -5.38 1.64
CA HIS A 23 -8.38 -3.95 1.88
C HIS A 23 -8.88 -3.21 0.64
N ARG A 24 -9.29 -3.91 -0.42
CA ARG A 24 -9.81 -3.27 -1.64
C ARG A 24 -11.03 -2.40 -1.39
N ILE A 25 -11.99 -2.93 -0.65
CA ILE A 25 -13.25 -2.24 -0.38
C ILE A 25 -13.04 -1.32 0.82
N GLY A 26 -12.88 -0.04 0.54
CA GLY A 26 -12.84 1.02 1.55
C GLY A 26 -14.21 1.62 1.84
N ASN A 27 -14.24 2.67 2.65
CA ASN A 27 -15.44 3.39 3.06
C ASN A 27 -15.57 4.80 2.43
N ALA A 28 -14.63 5.18 1.56
CA ALA A 28 -14.60 6.48 0.91
C ALA A 28 -15.19 6.47 -0.52
N GLY A 29 -15.73 5.34 -0.97
CA GLY A 29 -16.31 5.18 -2.31
C GLY A 29 -15.28 5.00 -3.44
N VAL A 30 -13.99 4.92 -3.10
CA VAL A 30 -12.89 4.63 -4.02
C VAL A 30 -12.13 3.41 -3.53
N ASP A 31 -11.81 2.50 -4.43
CA ASP A 31 -11.03 1.29 -4.12
C ASP A 31 -9.71 1.65 -3.41
N TYR A 32 -9.41 0.93 -2.34
CA TYR A 32 -8.22 1.09 -1.47
C TYR A 32 -8.06 2.46 -0.81
N VAL A 33 -9.10 3.29 -0.83
CA VAL A 33 -9.17 4.51 -0.02
C VAL A 33 -9.98 4.24 1.23
N HIS A 34 -9.30 4.30 2.38
CA HIS A 34 -9.92 4.15 3.69
C HIS A 34 -9.84 5.47 4.41
N ARG A 35 -10.99 5.98 4.85
CA ARG A 35 -11.10 7.19 5.66
C ARG A 35 -11.62 6.84 7.03
N PHE A 36 -10.85 7.16 8.05
CA PHE A 36 -11.29 7.05 9.42
C PHE A 36 -11.54 8.46 9.99
N ASP A 37 -12.30 8.59 11.06
CA ASP A 37 -12.56 9.87 11.74
C ASP A 37 -12.48 9.68 13.27
N SER A 38 -11.69 10.52 13.95
CA SER A 38 -11.59 10.54 15.41
C SER A 38 -12.84 11.09 16.10
N GLY A 39 -13.58 11.97 15.44
CA GLY A 39 -14.58 12.81 16.10
C GLY A 39 -14.00 13.76 17.16
N VAL A 40 -12.67 13.97 17.17
CA VAL A 40 -11.96 14.88 18.08
C VAL A 40 -11.11 15.83 17.23
N SER A 41 -11.19 17.13 17.51
CA SER A 41 -10.38 18.14 16.81
C SER A 41 -8.89 17.83 16.95
N GLY A 42 -8.17 17.84 15.83
CA GLY A 42 -6.75 17.51 15.77
C GLY A 42 -6.22 17.49 14.34
N PRO A 43 -4.92 17.19 14.16
CA PRO A 43 -4.30 17.13 12.84
C PRO A 43 -4.94 16.06 11.95
N HIS A 44 -5.11 16.38 10.67
CA HIS A 44 -5.52 15.43 9.63
C HIS A 44 -4.27 14.80 9.01
N VAL A 45 -4.24 13.46 8.92
CA VAL A 45 -3.10 12.71 8.40
C VAL A 45 -3.52 11.82 7.23
N MET A 46 -2.75 11.89 6.16
CA MET A 46 -2.82 10.98 5.01
C MET A 46 -1.59 10.06 5.03
N ILE A 47 -1.82 8.78 4.80
CA ILE A 47 -0.79 7.76 4.63
C ILE A 47 -0.92 7.21 3.21
N ASN A 48 0.15 7.31 2.43
CA ASN A 48 0.20 6.78 1.08
C ASN A 48 1.34 5.76 0.99
N ALA A 49 1.05 4.59 0.42
CA ALA A 49 2.02 3.53 0.23
C ALA A 49 1.92 2.95 -1.19
N LEU A 50 2.99 2.29 -1.63
CA LEU A 50 3.10 1.73 -2.99
C LEU A 50 2.97 2.80 -4.06
N THR A 51 3.70 3.90 -3.88
CA THR A 51 3.85 4.90 -4.94
C THR A 51 4.62 4.29 -6.11
N HIS A 52 5.67 3.54 -5.77
CA HIS A 52 6.42 2.68 -6.68
C HIS A 52 6.14 1.21 -6.36
N GLY A 53 6.26 0.35 -7.39
CA GLY A 53 5.97 -1.09 -7.27
C GLY A 53 6.98 -1.90 -6.45
N ASN A 54 8.00 -1.30 -5.87
CA ASN A 54 9.01 -1.98 -5.05
C ASN A 54 8.99 -1.54 -3.57
N GLU A 55 8.02 -0.73 -3.15
CA GLU A 55 7.91 -0.19 -1.79
C GLU A 55 7.23 -1.16 -0.80
N VAL A 56 7.81 -2.35 -0.62
CA VAL A 56 7.20 -3.46 0.13
C VAL A 56 6.95 -3.13 1.60
N CYS A 57 7.89 -2.43 2.24
CA CYS A 57 7.77 -2.06 3.66
C CYS A 57 6.51 -1.20 3.91
N GLY A 58 6.19 -0.29 2.99
CA GLY A 58 5.00 0.53 3.06
C GLY A 58 3.72 -0.29 2.96
N ALA A 59 3.69 -1.29 2.07
CA ALA A 59 2.56 -2.23 1.96
C ALA A 59 2.35 -3.02 3.26
N ILE A 60 3.41 -3.56 3.84
CA ILE A 60 3.36 -4.33 5.10
C ILE A 60 2.80 -3.46 6.24
N VAL A 61 3.29 -2.23 6.36
CA VAL A 61 2.83 -1.31 7.41
C VAL A 61 1.36 -0.94 7.22
N VAL A 62 0.93 -0.65 6.00
CA VAL A 62 -0.46 -0.29 5.71
C VAL A 62 -1.41 -1.46 5.93
N ASP A 63 -1.06 -2.66 5.49
CA ASP A 63 -1.83 -3.88 5.76
C ASP A 63 -2.03 -4.10 7.28
N ALA A 64 -0.93 -4.03 8.03
CA ALA A 64 -0.94 -4.20 9.48
C ALA A 64 -1.70 -3.09 10.21
N LEU A 65 -1.71 -1.87 9.67
CA LEU A 65 -2.46 -0.73 10.20
C LEU A 65 -3.95 -0.90 9.95
N LEU A 66 -4.36 -1.14 8.71
CA LEU A 66 -5.77 -1.28 8.33
C LEU A 66 -6.42 -2.46 9.04
N SER A 67 -5.72 -3.59 9.13
CA SER A 67 -6.17 -4.75 9.91
C SER A 67 -6.47 -4.40 11.38
N ARG A 68 -5.63 -3.57 12.02
CA ARG A 68 -5.85 -3.14 13.41
C ARG A 68 -6.97 -2.12 13.55
N VAL A 69 -7.08 -1.16 12.64
CA VAL A 69 -8.11 -0.10 12.72
C VAL A 69 -9.49 -0.68 12.46
N ASN A 70 -9.62 -1.58 11.47
CA ASN A 70 -10.86 -2.29 11.16
C ASN A 70 -11.30 -3.18 12.33
N ALA A 71 -10.37 -3.89 12.98
CA ALA A 71 -10.68 -4.70 14.17
C ALA A 71 -11.13 -3.87 15.38
N ARG A 72 -10.64 -2.62 15.52
CA ARG A 72 -10.90 -1.79 16.71
C ARG A 72 -12.08 -0.83 16.59
N ARG A 73 -12.81 -0.77 15.47
CA ARG A 73 -13.84 0.28 15.21
C ARG A 73 -13.34 1.68 15.58
N ALA A 74 -12.05 1.93 15.37
CA ALA A 74 -11.34 2.99 16.10
C ALA A 74 -11.53 4.36 15.44
N ARG A 75 -12.04 5.28 16.26
CA ARG A 75 -12.12 6.72 16.05
C ARG A 75 -10.72 7.35 15.92
N ARG A 76 -10.11 7.37 14.73
CA ARG A 76 -8.93 8.23 14.41
C ARG A 76 -8.96 8.65 12.95
N SER A 77 -8.55 9.87 12.60
CA SER A 77 -8.58 10.31 11.20
C SER A 77 -7.36 9.87 10.42
N VAL A 78 -7.49 8.81 9.60
CA VAL A 78 -6.43 8.33 8.71
C VAL A 78 -7.04 8.16 7.32
N GLU A 79 -6.41 8.75 6.32
CA GLU A 79 -6.69 8.46 4.93
C GLU A 79 -5.57 7.57 4.38
N ALA A 80 -5.84 6.29 4.19
CA ALA A 80 -4.88 5.36 3.60
C ALA A 80 -5.23 5.15 2.13
N LEU A 81 -4.31 5.47 1.22
CA LEU A 81 -4.42 5.18 -0.20
C LEU A 81 -3.37 4.12 -0.56
N GLY A 82 -3.83 2.91 -0.92
CA GLY A 82 -2.99 1.87 -1.49
C GLY A 82 -3.25 1.75 -2.99
N ARG A 83 -2.31 2.13 -3.86
CA ARG A 83 -2.51 1.89 -5.31
C ARG A 83 -2.36 0.41 -5.63
N THR A 84 -3.44 -0.25 -6.02
CA THR A 84 -3.38 -1.61 -6.57
C THR A 84 -3.53 -1.63 -8.08
N ARG A 85 -2.61 -2.38 -8.70
CA ARG A 85 -2.82 -3.31 -9.83
C ARG A 85 -1.50 -3.71 -10.48
N SER A 86 -0.43 -2.96 -10.24
CA SER A 86 0.89 -3.22 -10.83
C SER A 86 1.68 -4.30 -10.07
N CYS A 87 1.71 -4.23 -8.73
CA CYS A 87 2.65 -5.01 -7.93
C CYS A 87 2.36 -6.52 -7.86
N ALA A 88 1.08 -6.90 -7.76
CA ALA A 88 0.66 -8.30 -7.59
C ALA A 88 0.75 -9.15 -8.87
N ARG A 89 1.08 -8.54 -10.02
CA ARG A 89 1.15 -9.22 -11.32
C ARG A 89 2.55 -9.38 -11.88
N ASP A 90 3.60 -8.94 -11.18
CA ASP A 90 4.96 -9.20 -11.64
C ASP A 90 5.34 -10.67 -11.36
N PRO A 91 5.48 -11.53 -12.39
CA PRO A 91 5.89 -12.92 -12.21
C PRO A 91 7.30 -13.06 -11.61
N ALA A 92 8.11 -11.98 -11.57
CA ALA A 92 9.42 -11.96 -10.94
C ALA A 92 9.36 -11.91 -9.40
N VAL A 93 8.26 -11.38 -8.81
CA VAL A 93 8.03 -11.34 -7.36
C VAL A 93 7.36 -12.62 -6.86
N ARG A 94 6.69 -13.38 -7.74
CA ARG A 94 5.86 -14.53 -7.37
C ARG A 94 6.60 -15.87 -7.28
N ARG A 95 7.94 -15.88 -7.29
CA ARG A 95 8.73 -17.12 -7.28
C ARG A 95 9.78 -17.12 -6.18
N ARG A 96 9.43 -17.73 -5.04
CA ARG A 96 10.16 -18.84 -4.39
C ARG A 96 9.34 -19.34 -3.19
N GLY A 97 8.60 -20.42 -3.42
CA GLY A 97 8.35 -21.43 -2.38
C GLY A 97 9.41 -22.52 -2.48
#